data_AF-A0AAW8KQQ3-F1
#
_entry.id   AF-A0AAW8KQQ3-F1
#
_cell.length_a   1.000
_cell.length_b   1.000
_cell.length_c   1.000
_cell.angle_alpha   90.00
_cell.angle_beta   90.00
_cell.angle_gamma   90.00
#
_symmetry.space_group_name_H-M   'P 1'
#
loop_
_entity.id
_entity.type
_entity.pdbx_description
1 polymer ?
#
loop_
_entity_poly.entity_id
_entity_poly.type
_entity_poly.pdbx_seq_one_letter_code
_entity_poly.pdbx_strand_id
1 'polypeptide(L)'
;GWLVGGVLEKATGQSLDQLMQKYLVEPLQLDGAYFGTPANELDRVARLIIQPKPEKPASTQVEKPKKPQTRKSSLSEKMITWTGQDPQDFQDAMIPKGMKHLSFFSDEGLQAVIPAANGTFTANSLAKIYAM
;
A
#
# COMPACT_ATOMS: atom_id res chain seq x y z
N GLY A 1 -2.03 -11.67 6.38
CA GLY A 1 -2.00 -11.84 4.91
C GLY A 1 -0.60 -12.10 4.40
N TRP A 2 0.38 -11.19 4.55
CA TRP A 2 1.76 -11.38 4.08
C TRP A 2 2.41 -12.74 4.42
N LEU A 3 2.49 -13.10 5.70
CA LEU A 3 3.10 -14.37 6.11
C LEU A 3 2.33 -15.58 5.56
N VAL A 4 1.01 -15.59 5.71
CA VAL A 4 0.15 -16.68 5.22
C VAL A 4 0.28 -16.82 3.70
N GLY A 5 0.26 -15.71 2.98
CA GLY A 5 0.40 -15.68 1.53
C GLY A 5 1.74 -16.24 1.07
N GLY A 6 2.85 -15.78 1.67
CA GLY A 6 4.18 -16.31 1.38
C GLY A 6 4.33 -17.80 1.72
N VAL A 7 3.71 -18.27 2.83
CA VAL A 7 3.68 -19.70 3.18
C VAL A 7 2.91 -20.50 2.13
N LEU A 8 1.75 -20.02 1.67
CA LEU A 8 0.97 -20.68 0.63
C LEU A 8 1.79 -20.81 -0.67
N GLU A 9 2.43 -19.73 -1.12
CA GLU A 9 3.25 -19.78 -2.34
C GLU A 9 4.42 -20.73 -2.20
N LYS A 10 5.12 -20.72 -1.06
CA LYS A 10 6.27 -21.62 -0.82
C LYS A 10 5.87 -23.08 -0.69
N ALA A 11 4.75 -23.37 -0.02
CA ALA A 11 4.28 -24.73 0.18
C ALA A 11 3.69 -25.35 -1.09
N THR A 12 3.07 -24.53 -1.95
CA THR A 12 2.35 -25.02 -3.14
C THR A 12 3.12 -24.85 -4.45
N GLY A 13 4.13 -23.98 -4.48
CA GLY A 13 4.85 -23.61 -5.71
C GLY A 13 4.02 -22.81 -6.71
N GLN A 14 2.83 -22.34 -6.32
CA GLN A 14 1.90 -21.54 -7.15
C GLN A 14 1.82 -20.13 -6.61
N SER A 15 1.52 -19.16 -7.47
CA SER A 15 1.29 -17.78 -7.05
C SER A 15 -0.07 -17.61 -6.37
N LEU A 16 -0.22 -16.56 -5.55
CA LEU A 16 -1.48 -16.30 -4.86
C LEU A 16 -2.68 -16.06 -5.79
N ASP A 17 -2.46 -15.45 -6.96
CA ASP A 17 -3.53 -15.27 -7.95
C ASP A 17 -4.04 -16.61 -8.49
N GLN A 18 -3.13 -17.56 -8.78
CA GLN A 18 -3.48 -18.90 -9.24
C GLN A 18 -4.25 -19.68 -8.18
N LEU A 19 -3.78 -19.62 -6.93
CA LEU A 19 -4.45 -20.27 -5.81
C LEU A 19 -5.85 -19.68 -5.58
N MET A 20 -5.98 -18.35 -5.61
CA MET A 20 -7.29 -17.72 -5.47
C MET A 20 -8.23 -18.09 -6.62
N GLN A 21 -7.71 -18.16 -7.86
CA GLN A 21 -8.51 -18.59 -9.00
C GLN A 21 -9.09 -19.98 -8.79
N LYS A 22 -8.20 -20.94 -8.52
CA LYS A 22 -8.55 -22.35 -8.36
C LYS A 22 -9.46 -22.64 -7.17
N TYR A 23 -9.22 -22.00 -6.03
CA TYR A 23 -9.89 -22.35 -4.76
C TYR A 23 -11.05 -21.43 -4.38
N LEU A 24 -11.17 -20.24 -4.99
CA LEU A 24 -12.25 -19.29 -4.66
C LEU A 24 -13.00 -18.80 -5.90
N VAL A 25 -12.30 -18.29 -6.91
CA VAL A 25 -12.96 -17.61 -8.04
C VAL A 25 -13.73 -18.59 -8.93
N GLU A 26 -13.10 -19.67 -9.38
CA GLU A 26 -13.76 -20.68 -10.22
C GLU A 26 -14.89 -21.40 -9.47
N PRO A 27 -14.69 -21.91 -8.22
CA PRO A 27 -15.74 -22.66 -7.53
C PRO A 27 -16.97 -21.80 -7.18
N LEU A 28 -16.77 -20.52 -6.83
CA LEU A 28 -17.85 -19.61 -6.46
C LEU A 28 -18.40 -18.80 -7.65
N GLN A 29 -17.83 -18.99 -8.84
CA GLN A 29 -18.17 -18.26 -10.06
C GLN A 29 -18.16 -16.75 -9.80
N LEU A 30 -17.01 -16.25 -9.32
CA LEU A 30 -16.83 -14.85 -9.00
C LEU A 30 -16.58 -14.05 -10.29
N ASP A 31 -17.24 -12.90 -10.39
CA ASP A 31 -17.07 -11.93 -11.47
C ASP A 31 -16.33 -10.71 -10.92
N GLY A 32 -15.05 -10.90 -10.60
CA GLY A 32 -14.16 -9.86 -10.12
C GLY A 32 -13.69 -10.06 -8.69
N ALA A 33 -12.53 -10.70 -8.57
CA ALA A 33 -11.76 -10.90 -7.35
C ALA A 33 -10.31 -11.12 -7.77
N TYR A 34 -9.41 -10.17 -7.48
CA TYR A 34 -8.04 -10.16 -8.01
C TYR A 34 -7.01 -9.81 -6.92
N PHE A 35 -5.97 -10.64 -6.82
CA PHE A 35 -4.68 -10.24 -6.29
C PHE A 35 -3.87 -9.71 -7.46
N GLY A 36 -3.63 -8.41 -7.51
CA GLY A 36 -3.12 -7.75 -8.72
C GLY A 36 -4.18 -7.69 -9.82
N THR A 37 -4.82 -6.54 -9.99
CA THR A 37 -5.88 -6.35 -10.99
C THR A 37 -5.33 -6.53 -12.42
N PRO A 38 -5.93 -7.37 -13.28
CA PRO A 38 -5.54 -7.44 -14.69
C PRO A 38 -5.72 -6.10 -15.42
N ALA A 39 -4.88 -5.80 -16.40
CA ALA A 39 -4.93 -4.53 -17.14
C ALA A 39 -6.29 -4.25 -17.78
N ASN A 40 -6.95 -5.30 -18.32
CA ASN A 40 -8.28 -5.21 -18.92
C ASN A 40 -9.42 -5.03 -17.92
N GLU A 41 -9.15 -5.14 -16.61
CA GLU A 41 -10.13 -4.98 -15.53
C GLU A 41 -9.99 -3.62 -14.82
N LEU A 42 -8.93 -2.86 -15.10
CA LEU A 42 -8.65 -1.56 -14.45
C LEU A 42 -9.77 -0.54 -14.64
N ASP A 43 -10.46 -0.57 -15.79
CA ASP A 43 -11.56 0.33 -16.10
C ASP A 43 -12.80 0.08 -15.23
N ARG A 44 -12.93 -1.13 -14.66
CA ARG A 44 -14.02 -1.47 -13.72
C ARG A 44 -13.72 -1.05 -12.29
N VAL A 45 -12.47 -0.70 -11.96
CA VAL A 45 -12.07 -0.35 -10.60
C VAL A 45 -12.54 1.06 -10.24
N ALA A 46 -13.35 1.15 -9.18
CA ALA A 46 -13.78 2.43 -8.64
C ALA A 46 -12.56 3.24 -8.14
N ARG A 47 -12.45 4.50 -8.57
CA ARG A 47 -11.35 5.39 -8.19
C ARG A 47 -11.74 6.32 -7.04
N LEU A 48 -10.77 6.61 -6.18
CA LEU A 48 -10.92 7.56 -5.09
C LEU A 48 -11.15 8.97 -5.64
N ILE A 49 -12.25 9.58 -5.20
CA ILE A 49 -12.54 10.99 -5.48
C ILE A 49 -11.77 11.82 -4.44
N ILE A 50 -10.63 12.37 -4.83
CA ILE A 50 -9.86 13.28 -3.97
C ILE A 50 -10.56 14.63 -3.96
N GLN A 51 -11.15 14.99 -2.83
CA GLN A 51 -11.70 16.33 -2.64
C GLN A 51 -10.55 17.34 -2.62
N PRO A 52 -10.57 18.39 -3.48
CA PRO A 52 -9.57 19.42 -3.43
C PRO A 52 -9.60 20.06 -2.04
N LYS A 53 -8.44 20.11 -1.38
CA LYS A 53 -8.32 20.78 -0.08
C LYS A 53 -8.67 22.25 -0.28
N PRO A 54 -9.56 22.86 0.53
CA PRO A 54 -9.86 24.27 0.40
C PRO A 54 -8.54 25.05 0.48
N GLU A 55 -8.27 25.83 -0.56
CA GLU A 55 -7.13 26.72 -0.60
C GLU A 55 -7.25 27.64 0.62
N LYS A 56 -6.26 27.56 1.52
CA LYS A 56 -6.14 28.57 2.57
C LYS A 56 -5.99 29.90 1.83
N PRO A 57 -6.79 30.94 2.15
CA PRO A 57 -6.63 32.24 1.51
C PRO A 57 -5.16 32.62 1.60
N ALA A 58 -4.58 32.96 0.45
CA ALA A 58 -3.19 33.34 0.33
C ALA A 58 -2.95 34.54 1.24
N SER A 59 -2.50 34.29 2.47
CA SER A 59 -1.89 35.32 3.27
C SER A 59 -0.66 35.75 2.48
N THR A 60 -0.59 37.02 2.11
CA THR A 60 0.56 37.70 1.52
C THR A 60 1.73 37.67 2.53
N GLN A 61 2.25 36.48 2.80
CA GLN A 61 3.52 36.27 3.46
C GLN A 61 4.46 35.84 2.35
N VAL A 62 5.30 36.78 1.93
CA VAL A 62 6.51 36.52 1.18
C VAL A 62 7.11 35.22 1.71
N GLU A 63 7.12 34.16 0.90
CA GLU A 63 7.82 32.92 1.21
C GLU A 63 9.31 33.28 1.34
N LYS A 64 9.74 33.53 2.57
CA LYS A 64 11.17 33.52 2.87
C LYS A 64 11.66 32.11 2.51
N PRO A 65 12.74 31.97 1.73
CA PRO A 65 13.29 30.65 1.42
C PRO A 65 13.52 29.92 2.74
N LYS A 66 12.89 28.75 2.89
CA LYS A 66 13.10 27.88 4.04
C LYS A 66 14.58 27.50 4.05
N LYS A 67 15.38 28.21 4.86
CA LYS A 67 16.72 27.77 5.22
C LYS A 67 16.62 26.32 5.70
N PRO A 68 17.59 25.44 5.38
CA PRO A 68 17.59 24.08 5.88
C PRO A 68 17.51 24.16 7.41
N GLN A 69 16.35 23.80 7.98
CA GLN A 69 16.23 23.70 9.42
C GLN A 69 17.11 22.52 9.81
N THR A 70 18.28 22.82 10.37
CA THR A 70 19.09 21.86 11.08
C THR A 70 18.20 21.21 12.13
N ARG A 71 17.85 19.94 11.90
CA ARG A 71 17.03 19.11 12.76
C ARG A 71 17.64 19.17 14.16
N LYS A 72 17.01 19.89 15.09
CA LYS A 72 17.47 19.93 16.48
C LYS A 72 17.27 18.53 17.03
N SER A 73 18.36 17.86 17.39
CA SER A 73 18.30 16.48 17.84
C SER A 73 17.38 16.36 19.04
N SER A 74 16.30 15.61 18.87
CA SER A 74 15.36 15.25 19.92
C SER A 74 16.09 14.48 21.03
N LEU A 75 15.64 14.56 22.28
CA LEU A 75 16.25 13.83 23.40
C LEU A 75 16.35 12.32 23.12
N SER A 76 15.40 11.76 22.35
CA SER A 76 15.43 10.39 21.84
C SER A 76 16.57 10.12 20.87
N GLU A 77 16.89 11.04 19.95
CA GLU A 77 18.01 10.86 19.01
C GLU A 77 19.35 10.82 19.76
N LYS A 78 19.51 11.61 20.83
CA LYS A 78 20.73 11.58 21.67
C LYS A 78 20.87 10.26 22.43
N MET A 79 19.76 9.71 22.92
CA MET A 79 19.77 8.42 23.63
C MET A 79 20.10 7.25 22.69
N ILE A 80 19.60 7.28 21.45
CA ILE A 80 19.90 6.28 20.41
C ILE A 80 21.37 6.38 19.95
N THR A 81 21.92 7.58 19.80
CA THR A 81 23.35 7.71 19.48
C THR A 81 24.27 7.22 20.60
N TRP A 82 23.84 7.30 21.86
CA TRP A 82 24.64 6.81 22.99
C TRP A 82 24.75 5.28 23.04
N THR A 83 23.76 4.56 22.49
CA THR A 83 23.83 3.10 22.32
C THR A 83 24.67 2.68 21.09
N GLY A 84 25.25 3.64 20.37
CA GLY A 84 26.07 3.40 19.17
C GLY A 84 25.27 3.17 17.88
N GLN A 85 23.94 3.36 17.90
CA GLN A 85 23.10 3.27 16.71
C GLN A 85 22.90 4.65 16.06
N ASP A 86 23.00 4.73 14.72
CA ASP A 86 22.67 5.95 13.99
C ASP A 86 21.12 6.09 13.89
N PRO A 87 20.54 7.20 14.38
CA PRO A 87 19.12 7.48 14.21
C PRO A 87 18.65 7.51 12.75
N GLN A 88 19.54 7.82 11.79
CA GLN A 88 19.23 7.77 10.37
C GLN A 88 19.09 6.33 9.87
N ASP A 89 19.98 5.41 10.28
CA ASP A 89 19.86 4.00 9.94
C ASP A 89 18.57 3.40 10.50
N PHE A 90 18.20 3.79 11.73
CA PHE A 90 16.92 3.39 12.32
C PHE A 90 15.73 3.94 11.51
N GLN A 91 15.79 5.20 11.08
CA GLN A 91 14.74 5.81 10.27
C GLN A 91 14.64 5.18 8.87
N ASP A 92 15.77 4.91 8.22
CA ASP A 92 15.86 4.25 6.91
C ASP A 92 15.38 2.78 7.00
N ALA A 93 15.63 2.09 8.12
CA ALA A 93 15.13 0.74 8.36
C ALA A 93 13.61 0.69 8.58
N MET A 94 13.01 1.74 9.15
CA MET A 94 11.56 1.80 9.39
C MET A 94 10.76 2.35 8.22
N ILE A 95 11.34 3.24 7.40
CA ILE A 95 10.62 3.89 6.30
C ILE A 95 11.39 3.65 5.00
N PRO A 96 10.92 2.72 4.16
CA PRO A 96 11.52 2.48 2.85
C PRO A 96 11.59 3.75 2.02
N LYS A 97 12.72 3.93 1.33
CA LYS A 97 12.91 5.04 0.38
C LYS A 97 11.82 4.98 -0.68
N GLY A 98 11.17 6.12 -0.95
CA GLY A 98 10.11 6.22 -1.94
C GLY A 98 8.69 5.92 -1.46
N MET A 99 8.49 5.60 -0.16
CA MET A 99 7.14 5.40 0.42
C MET A 99 6.14 6.52 0.12
N LYS A 100 6.60 7.77 -0.05
CA LYS A 100 5.74 8.92 -0.39
C LYS A 100 5.14 8.85 -1.80
N HIS A 101 5.74 8.08 -2.70
CA HIS A 101 5.30 7.90 -4.08
C HIS A 101 4.44 6.64 -4.24
N LEU A 102 4.42 5.75 -3.24
CA LEU A 102 3.60 4.56 -3.27
C LEU A 102 2.12 4.95 -3.11
N SER A 103 1.32 4.67 -4.14
CA SER A 103 -0.13 4.79 -4.09
C SER A 103 -0.74 3.42 -4.29
N PHE A 104 -1.56 2.96 -3.33
CA PHE A 104 -2.34 1.73 -3.48
C PHE A 104 -3.50 1.87 -4.47
N PHE A 105 -3.74 3.09 -4.97
CA PHE A 105 -4.86 3.41 -5.86
C PHE A 105 -4.42 3.80 -7.28
N SER A 106 -3.10 3.87 -7.54
CA SER A 106 -2.59 3.97 -8.91
C SER A 106 -2.73 2.61 -9.62
N ASP A 107 -2.63 2.61 -10.94
CA ASP A 107 -2.73 1.37 -11.72
C ASP A 107 -1.65 0.38 -11.31
N GLU A 108 -0.41 0.86 -11.09
CA GLU A 108 0.69 0.01 -10.65
C GLU A 108 0.42 -0.59 -9.27
N GLY A 109 -0.16 0.18 -8.35
CA GLY A 109 -0.53 -0.29 -7.01
C GLY A 109 -1.67 -1.30 -7.01
N LEU A 110 -2.63 -1.14 -7.93
CA LEU A 110 -3.75 -2.08 -8.11
C LEU A 110 -3.28 -3.38 -8.79
N GLN A 111 -2.37 -3.29 -9.75
CA GLN A 111 -1.81 -4.43 -10.48
C GLN A 111 -0.79 -5.24 -9.67
N ALA A 112 -0.13 -4.64 -8.68
CA ALA A 112 0.81 -5.34 -7.82
C ALA A 112 0.11 -6.43 -6.98
N VAL A 113 0.80 -7.52 -6.68
CA VAL A 113 0.31 -8.53 -5.71
C VAL A 113 0.90 -8.19 -4.34
N ILE A 114 0.10 -7.58 -3.47
CA ILE A 114 0.53 -7.15 -2.14
C ILE A 114 -0.37 -7.81 -1.08
N PRO A 115 -0.01 -9.02 -0.62
CA PRO A 115 -0.89 -9.80 0.25
C PRO A 115 -1.27 -9.01 1.50
N ALA A 116 -2.54 -9.06 1.93
CA ALA A 116 -3.10 -8.28 3.05
C ALA A 116 -3.17 -6.76 2.88
N ALA A 117 -2.60 -6.14 1.84
CA ALA A 117 -2.63 -4.69 1.67
C ALA A 117 -3.48 -4.26 0.48
N ASN A 118 -3.57 -5.08 -0.57
CA ASN A 118 -4.39 -4.77 -1.73
C ASN A 118 -5.21 -5.96 -2.23
N GLY A 119 -6.06 -5.66 -3.21
CA GLY A 119 -6.95 -6.57 -3.89
C GLY A 119 -8.19 -5.82 -4.39
N THR A 120 -8.70 -6.21 -5.55
CA THR A 120 -9.90 -5.60 -6.14
C THR A 120 -11.00 -6.63 -6.28
N PHE A 121 -12.18 -6.32 -5.75
CA PHE A 121 -13.32 -7.22 -5.71
C PHE A 121 -14.58 -6.46 -6.10
N THR A 122 -15.46 -7.10 -6.87
CA THR A 122 -16.83 -6.60 -7.01
C THR A 122 -17.61 -6.89 -5.74
N ALA A 123 -18.62 -6.07 -5.44
CA ALA A 123 -19.42 -6.22 -4.23
C ALA A 123 -20.09 -7.61 -4.15
N ASN A 124 -20.59 -8.12 -5.28
CA ASN A 124 -21.19 -9.45 -5.36
C ASN A 124 -20.17 -10.56 -5.08
N SER A 125 -18.99 -10.51 -5.71
CA SER A 125 -17.94 -11.50 -5.49
C SER A 125 -17.47 -11.53 -4.04
N LEU A 126 -17.30 -10.35 -3.44
CA LEU A 126 -16.92 -10.25 -2.03
C LEU A 126 -18.01 -10.82 -1.11
N ALA A 127 -19.29 -10.51 -1.38
CA ALA A 127 -20.41 -11.06 -0.62
C ALA A 127 -20.46 -12.60 -0.68
N LYS A 128 -20.24 -13.19 -1.86
CA LYS A 128 -20.15 -14.66 -2.01
C LYS A 128 -19.04 -15.28 -1.18
N ILE A 129 -17.85 -14.66 -1.15
CA ILE A 129 -16.72 -15.15 -0.34
C ILE A 129 -17.07 -15.17 1.15
N TYR A 130 -17.72 -14.11 1.66
CA TYR A 130 -18.07 -14.00 3.08
C TYR A 130 -19.35 -14.75 3.49
N ALA A 131 -20.11 -15.26 2.54
CA ALA A 131 -21.31 -16.05 2.82
C ALA A 131 -21.02 -17.55 3.06
N MET A 132 -19.77 -17.98 2.91
CA MET A 132 -19.30 -19.32 3.29
C MET A 132 -19.12 -19.45 4.80
#